data_AF-A0A5J4Q8F3-F1
#
_entry.id   AF-A0A5J4Q8F3-F1
#
_cell.length_a   1.000
_cell.length_b   1.000
_cell.length_c   1.000
_cell.angle_alpha   90.00
_cell.angle_beta   90.00
_cell.angle_gamma   90.00
#
_symmetry.space_group_name_H-M   'P 1'
#
loop_
_entity.id
_entity.type
_entity.pdbx_description
1 polymer ?
#
loop_
_entity_poly.entity_id
_entity_poly.type
_entity_poly.pdbx_seq_one_letter_code
_entity_poly.pdbx_strand_id
1 'polypeptide(L)'
;MHRVNRSGIDFIKRLYYKTEDSGINANKEAKKVTVITTDHRITHVVGVDFNSLYPSVMSSEPHKFIKYTGGKMYMCGSQTDKIERVDEHSKQTILRIINSKKRFTQEGRLFIAEVKGHIQEDYINDFINFPPILRNYEFTTDERTIGSYMYSHMKDNKIKTDQKQRKLTNLTSTMGEYMAFSSYYLW
;
A
#
# COMPACT_ATOMS: atom_id res chain seq x y z
N MET A 1 6.36 0.15 24.67
CA MET A 1 7.83 0.10 24.58
C MET A 1 8.24 0.91 23.35
N HIS A 2 8.91 2.04 23.51
CA HIS A 2 9.44 2.79 22.37
C HIS A 2 10.68 2.10 21.84
N ARG A 3 10.77 1.96 20.51
CA ARG A 3 11.96 1.43 19.86
C ARG A 3 12.91 2.58 19.55
N VAL A 4 14.14 2.49 20.01
CA VAL A 4 15.23 3.40 19.63
C VAL A 4 16.06 2.71 18.55
N ASN A 5 16.29 3.39 17.43
CA ASN A 5 17.24 2.95 16.41
C ASN A 5 18.50 3.81 16.52
N ARG A 6 19.64 3.20 16.84
CA ARG A 6 20.92 3.88 17.04
C ARG A 6 21.85 3.61 15.87
N SER A 7 22.31 4.69 15.24
CA SER A 7 23.34 4.62 14.20
C SER A 7 24.62 3.98 14.76
N GLY A 8 25.27 3.15 13.94
CA GLY A 8 26.48 2.44 14.29
C GLY A 8 26.29 1.38 15.37
N ILE A 9 25.07 1.04 15.80
CA ILE A 9 24.84 0.04 16.84
C ILE A 9 23.78 -0.96 16.41
N ASP A 10 22.61 -0.47 15.98
CA ASP A 10 21.49 -1.33 15.67
C ASP A 10 21.49 -1.77 14.19
N PHE A 11 20.84 -2.88 13.91
CA PHE A 11 20.67 -3.46 12.57
C PHE A 11 19.27 -3.19 12.03
N ILE A 12 19.15 -3.05 10.70
CA ILE A 12 17.87 -2.83 10.04
C ILE A 12 16.94 -4.02 10.33
N LYS A 13 15.74 -3.72 10.80
CA LYS A 13 14.67 -4.70 10.98
C LYS A 13 13.68 -4.58 9.83
N ARG A 14 13.17 -5.71 9.33
CA ARG A 14 12.17 -5.74 8.26
C ARG A 14 10.99 -6.61 8.68
N LEU A 15 9.79 -6.21 8.27
CA LEU A 15 8.65 -7.11 8.22
C LEU A 15 8.90 -8.15 7.13
N TYR A 16 8.60 -9.40 7.45
CA TYR A 16 8.70 -10.55 6.57
C TYR A 16 7.45 -11.39 6.70
N TYR A 17 6.76 -11.56 5.59
CA TYR A 17 5.61 -12.42 5.42
C TYR A 17 6.08 -13.84 5.14
N LYS A 18 5.73 -14.77 6.04
CA LYS A 18 6.02 -16.19 5.87
C LYS A 18 4.90 -16.84 5.06
N THR A 19 5.25 -17.38 3.89
CA THR A 19 4.43 -18.29 3.10
C THR A 19 4.78 -19.75 3.44
N GLU A 20 3.86 -20.67 3.18
CA GLU A 20 4.09 -22.12 3.30
C GLU A 20 5.02 -22.60 2.17
N ASP A 21 6.34 -22.34 2.29
CA ASP A 21 7.43 -23.23 1.87
C ASP A 21 8.80 -22.50 1.86
N SER A 22 9.69 -22.95 2.75
CA SER A 22 11.16 -22.86 2.57
C SER A 22 11.91 -23.64 3.68
N GLY A 23 11.41 -24.82 4.07
CA GLY A 23 12.12 -25.68 5.02
C GLY A 23 11.38 -26.97 5.39
N ILE A 24 12.15 -28.03 5.69
CA ILE A 24 11.79 -29.47 5.87
C ILE A 24 10.73 -29.78 6.96
N ASN A 25 10.13 -28.78 7.61
CA ASN A 25 9.03 -29.00 8.55
C ASN A 25 7.84 -28.12 8.15
N ALA A 26 7.05 -28.62 7.19
CA ALA A 26 5.74 -28.10 6.82
C ALA A 26 4.75 -28.27 7.99
N ASN A 27 4.89 -27.40 8.98
CA ASN A 27 3.83 -27.14 9.94
C ASN A 27 2.88 -26.12 9.29
N LYS A 28 1.57 -26.41 9.31
CA LYS A 28 0.46 -25.51 8.95
C LYS A 28 0.39 -24.29 9.88
N GLU A 29 1.50 -23.59 10.10
CA GLU A 29 1.53 -22.36 10.86
C GLU A 29 1.17 -21.21 9.93
N ALA A 30 -0.11 -20.83 10.03
CA ALA A 30 -0.75 -19.60 9.59
C ALA A 30 0.18 -18.56 8.98
N LYS A 31 -0.10 -18.21 7.72
CA LYS A 31 0.28 -16.96 7.04
C LYS A 31 0.50 -15.83 8.05
N LYS A 32 1.76 -15.54 8.38
CA LYS A 32 2.11 -14.60 9.47
C LYS A 32 3.18 -13.63 9.05
N VAL A 33 3.06 -12.42 9.59
CA VAL A 33 4.08 -11.39 9.50
C VAL A 33 4.99 -11.50 10.70
N THR A 34 6.30 -11.56 10.46
CA THR A 34 7.33 -11.59 11.48
C THR A 34 8.30 -10.44 11.28
N VAL A 35 8.98 -10.03 12.35
CA VAL A 35 10.07 -9.05 12.26
C VAL A 35 11.38 -9.81 12.20
N ILE A 36 12.15 -9.63 11.12
CA ILE A 36 13.50 -10.18 10.96
C ILE A 36 14.55 -9.11 11.20
N THR A 37 15.74 -9.53 11.63
CA THR A 37 16.92 -8.67 11.73
C THR A 37 17.82 -8.97 10.55
N THR A 38 18.14 -7.95 9.76
CA THR A 38 19.11 -8.07 8.67
C THR A 38 20.54 -7.95 9.23
N ASP A 39 21.52 -8.30 8.40
CA ASP A 39 22.95 -8.04 8.60
C ASP A 39 23.37 -6.60 8.25
N HIS A 40 22.43 -5.76 7.80
CA HIS A 40 22.70 -4.38 7.42
C HIS A 40 22.69 -3.48 8.67
N ARG A 41 23.88 -2.98 9.04
CA ARG A 41 24.04 -2.03 10.16
C ARG A 41 23.50 -0.65 9.77
N ILE A 42 22.74 -0.04 10.67
CA ILE A 42 22.26 1.34 10.47
C ILE A 42 23.47 2.28 10.58
N THR A 43 23.78 3.04 9.54
CA THR A 43 24.86 4.04 9.55
C THR A 43 24.34 5.48 9.56
N HIS A 44 23.12 5.69 9.06
CA HIS A 44 22.45 6.98 9.00
C HIS A 44 20.96 6.76 9.29
N VAL A 45 20.33 7.72 9.96
CA VAL A 45 18.89 7.71 10.23
C VAL A 45 18.29 8.95 9.59
N VAL A 46 17.32 8.76 8.71
CA VAL A 46 16.55 9.84 8.08
C VAL A 46 15.11 9.71 8.56
N GLY A 47 14.53 10.80 9.04
CA GLY A 47 13.10 10.89 9.32
C GLY A 47 12.35 11.21 8.03
N VAL A 48 11.43 10.36 7.63
CA VAL A 48 10.53 10.60 6.49
C VAL A 48 9.13 10.84 7.06
N ASP A 49 8.62 12.06 6.91
CA ASP A 49 7.24 12.41 7.29
C ASP A 49 6.32 12.31 6.06
N PHE A 50 5.34 11.41 6.15
CA PHE A 50 4.40 11.11 5.07
C PHE A 50 3.26 12.14 4.95
N ASN A 51 3.09 13.01 5.95
CA ASN A 51 2.04 14.04 5.92
C ASN A 51 2.26 15.09 4.82
N SER A 52 3.43 15.11 4.18
CA SER A 52 3.77 16.00 3.05
C SER A 52 4.06 15.27 1.74
N LEU A 53 3.79 13.96 1.64
CA LEU A 53 4.10 13.18 0.44
C LEU A 53 3.24 13.60 -0.76
N TYR A 54 1.94 13.85 -0.57
CA TYR A 54 1.08 14.16 -1.71
C TYR A 54 1.42 15.48 -2.41
N PRO A 55 1.67 16.61 -1.71
CA PRO A 55 2.10 17.84 -2.39
C PRO A 55 3.49 17.75 -3.03
N SER A 56 4.44 17.06 -2.39
CA SER A 56 5.84 16.98 -2.89
C SER A 56 5.98 16.08 -4.12
N VAL A 57 5.26 14.96 -4.17
CA VAL A 57 5.24 14.05 -5.34
C VAL A 57 4.51 14.69 -6.53
N MET A 58 3.59 15.62 -6.26
CA MET A 58 2.82 16.35 -7.27
C MET A 58 3.50 17.62 -7.82
N SER A 59 4.77 17.85 -7.47
CA SER A 59 5.58 18.99 -7.95
C SER A 59 5.84 19.01 -9.46
N SER A 60 5.47 17.95 -10.20
CA SER A 60 5.82 17.74 -11.61
C SER A 60 7.34 17.70 -11.88
N GLU A 61 8.14 17.54 -10.82
CA GLU A 61 9.58 17.31 -10.95
C GLU A 61 9.85 15.95 -11.60
N PRO A 62 10.77 15.86 -12.58
CA PRO A 62 11.15 14.60 -13.19
C PRO A 62 11.80 13.65 -12.17
N HIS A 63 11.30 12.42 -12.08
CA HIS A 63 11.85 11.34 -11.27
C HIS A 63 11.97 10.05 -12.09
N LYS A 64 13.15 9.40 -12.03
CA LYS A 64 13.49 8.19 -12.80
C LYS A 64 12.57 6.98 -12.58
N PHE A 65 11.83 6.93 -11.46
CA PHE A 65 10.89 5.84 -11.18
C PHE A 65 9.51 6.04 -11.84
N ILE A 66 9.21 7.23 -12.34
CA ILE A 66 7.94 7.54 -13.00
C ILE A 66 8.07 7.25 -14.50
N LYS A 67 7.65 6.06 -14.93
CA LYS A 67 7.85 5.60 -16.31
C LYS A 67 6.75 6.06 -17.28
N TYR A 68 5.55 6.31 -16.76
CA TYR A 68 4.31 6.44 -17.54
C TYR A 68 4.00 7.86 -18.03
N THR A 69 4.78 8.84 -17.62
CA THR A 69 4.56 10.27 -17.93
C THR A 69 5.88 11.02 -18.13
N GLY A 70 6.86 10.38 -18.77
CA GLY A 70 8.16 10.99 -19.06
C GLY A 70 8.91 11.46 -17.81
N GLY A 71 8.81 10.71 -16.71
CA GLY A 71 9.42 11.06 -15.43
C GLY A 71 8.57 11.95 -14.52
N LYS A 72 7.45 12.53 -14.96
CA LYS A 72 6.74 13.56 -14.16
C LYS A 72 5.39 13.08 -13.63
N MET A 73 5.10 13.24 -12.35
CA MET A 73 3.74 13.02 -11.86
C MET A 73 2.93 14.30 -11.99
N TYR A 74 1.88 14.26 -12.82
CA TYR A 74 0.94 15.37 -12.96
C TYR A 74 -0.13 15.33 -11.88
N MET A 75 -0.50 16.51 -11.36
CA MET A 75 -1.69 16.66 -10.53
C MET A 75 -2.95 16.35 -11.33
N CYS A 76 -3.97 15.83 -10.63
CA CYS A 76 -5.30 15.70 -11.22
C CYS A 76 -5.80 17.09 -11.64
N GLY A 77 -5.98 17.29 -12.96
CA GLY A 77 -6.62 18.47 -13.52
C GLY A 77 -8.14 18.34 -13.51
N SER A 78 -8.80 19.06 -14.41
CA SER A 78 -10.24 18.91 -14.63
C SER A 78 -10.58 17.55 -15.23
N GLN A 79 -11.64 16.92 -14.72
CA GLN A 79 -12.20 15.72 -15.31
C GLN A 79 -12.84 16.07 -16.66
N THR A 80 -12.30 15.52 -17.74
CA THR A 80 -12.81 15.77 -19.10
C THR A 80 -13.98 14.86 -19.47
N ASP A 81 -14.05 13.67 -18.86
CA ASP A 81 -15.05 12.65 -19.20
C ASP A 81 -15.23 11.62 -18.06
N LYS A 82 -16.37 10.92 -18.05
CA LYS A 82 -16.66 9.78 -17.15
C LYS A 82 -17.32 8.67 -17.97
N ILE A 83 -16.64 7.54 -18.09
CA ILE A 83 -17.15 6.37 -18.82
C ILE A 83 -17.54 5.30 -17.81
N GLU A 84 -18.84 5.02 -17.71
CA GLU A 84 -19.35 3.93 -16.89
C GLU A 84 -19.56 2.67 -17.73
N ARG A 85 -19.33 1.49 -17.14
CA ARG A 85 -19.57 0.21 -17.80
C ARG A 85 -21.07 -0.10 -17.80
N VAL A 86 -21.78 0.38 -18.81
CA VAL A 86 -23.23 0.15 -19.02
C VAL A 86 -23.51 -0.90 -20.09
N ASP A 87 -22.60 -1.09 -21.05
CA ASP A 87 -22.75 -2.05 -22.13
C ASP A 87 -21.37 -2.59 -22.62
N GLU A 88 -21.38 -3.47 -23.63
CA GLU A 88 -20.14 -4.02 -24.18
C GLU A 88 -19.32 -2.96 -24.92
N HIS A 89 -19.95 -1.95 -25.53
CA HIS A 89 -19.23 -0.88 -26.22
C HIS A 89 -18.42 -0.01 -25.25
N SER A 90 -19.02 0.39 -24.12
CA SER A 90 -18.34 1.18 -23.09
C SER A 90 -17.25 0.38 -22.39
N LYS A 91 -17.48 -0.93 -22.17
CA LYS A 91 -16.43 -1.87 -21.71
C LYS A 91 -15.24 -1.93 -22.66
N GLN A 92 -15.47 -2.10 -23.97
CA GLN A 92 -14.40 -2.13 -24.97
C GLN A 92 -13.64 -0.80 -25.01
N THR A 93 -14.34 0.32 -24.87
CA THR A 93 -13.72 1.65 -24.79
C THR A 93 -12.83 1.79 -23.55
N ILE A 94 -13.31 1.37 -22.37
CA ILE A 94 -12.53 1.36 -21.13
C ILE A 94 -11.29 0.48 -21.30
N LEU A 95 -11.44 -0.75 -21.81
CA LEU A 95 -10.32 -1.67 -22.05
C LEU A 95 -9.31 -1.11 -23.05
N ARG A 96 -9.75 -0.39 -24.08
CA ARG A 96 -8.87 0.27 -25.05
C ARG A 96 -8.05 1.39 -24.40
N ILE A 97 -8.61 2.14 -23.46
CA ILE A 97 -7.89 3.18 -22.72
C ILE A 97 -6.84 2.55 -21.81
N ILE A 98 -7.26 1.56 -20.99
CA ILE A 98 -6.38 0.86 -20.04
C ILE A 98 -5.21 0.14 -20.76
N ASN A 99 -5.52 -0.50 -21.90
CA ASN A 99 -4.55 -1.30 -22.66
C ASN A 99 -3.92 -0.55 -23.83
N SER A 100 -4.08 0.77 -23.90
CA SER A 100 -3.49 1.58 -24.97
C SER A 100 -1.98 1.42 -25.00
N LYS A 101 -1.41 1.17 -26.19
CA LYS A 101 0.06 1.18 -26.39
C LYS A 101 0.68 2.55 -26.15
N LYS A 102 -0.14 3.61 -26.17
CA LYS A 102 0.28 5.00 -25.89
C LYS A 102 0.35 5.32 -24.40
N ARG A 103 0.00 4.39 -23.51
CA ARG A 103 -0.05 4.63 -22.06
C ARG A 103 1.27 5.06 -21.40
N PHE A 104 2.39 4.84 -22.09
CA PHE A 104 3.73 5.24 -21.64
C PHE A 104 4.31 6.38 -22.48
N THR A 105 3.49 7.07 -23.29
CA THR A 105 3.91 8.21 -24.10
C THR A 105 3.17 9.47 -23.65
N GLN A 106 3.58 10.62 -24.17
CA GLN A 106 2.90 11.90 -23.92
C GLN A 106 1.44 11.93 -24.43
N GLU A 107 1.06 10.99 -25.29
CA GLU A 107 -0.31 10.84 -25.80
C GLU A 107 -1.16 9.90 -24.93
N GLY A 108 -0.60 9.35 -23.85
CA GLY A 108 -1.30 8.53 -22.88
C GLY A 108 -2.38 9.32 -22.14
N ARG A 109 -3.53 8.68 -21.89
CA ARG A 109 -4.61 9.28 -21.08
C ARG A 109 -4.45 8.85 -19.63
N LEU A 110 -4.46 9.82 -18.72
CA LEU A 110 -4.65 9.55 -17.29
C LEU A 110 -6.11 9.20 -17.04
N PHE A 111 -6.34 8.23 -16.17
CA PHE A 111 -7.68 7.88 -15.73
C PHE A 111 -7.68 7.53 -14.25
N ILE A 112 -8.87 7.59 -13.66
CA ILE A 112 -9.16 7.05 -12.35
C ILE A 112 -10.06 5.84 -12.56
N ALA A 113 -9.70 4.70 -11.98
CA ALA A 113 -10.54 3.51 -11.98
C ALA A 113 -10.83 3.07 -10.55
N GLU A 114 -12.08 2.69 -10.30
CA GLU A 114 -12.45 2.00 -9.08
C GLU A 114 -12.24 0.50 -9.27
N VAL A 115 -11.31 -0.08 -8.50
CA VAL A 115 -10.96 -1.49 -8.62
C VAL A 115 -10.96 -2.17 -7.25
N LYS A 116 -11.25 -3.47 -7.26
CA LYS A 116 -10.92 -4.38 -6.16
C LYS A 116 -9.54 -4.98 -6.47
N GLY A 117 -8.58 -4.82 -5.57
CA GLY A 117 -7.20 -5.20 -5.83
C GLY A 117 -6.54 -5.82 -4.60
N HIS A 118 -5.56 -6.66 -4.84
CA HIS A 118 -4.66 -7.16 -3.81
C HIS A 118 -3.27 -7.38 -4.41
N ILE A 119 -2.24 -7.23 -3.59
CA ILE A 119 -0.89 -7.67 -3.93
C ILE A 119 -0.92 -9.19 -3.92
N GLN A 120 -0.46 -9.81 -5.02
CA GLN A 120 -0.30 -11.26 -5.10
C GLN A 120 0.63 -11.75 -3.99
N GLU A 121 0.32 -12.92 -3.44
CA GLU A 121 0.97 -13.43 -2.22
C GLU A 121 2.49 -13.49 -2.34
N ASP A 122 2.99 -13.96 -3.48
CA ASP A 122 4.43 -14.09 -3.79
C ASP A 122 5.17 -12.74 -3.74
N TYR A 123 4.46 -11.63 -3.94
CA TYR A 123 5.02 -10.27 -3.95
C TYR A 123 4.79 -9.53 -2.63
N ILE A 124 4.11 -10.12 -1.63
CA ILE A 124 3.84 -9.42 -0.36
C ILE A 124 5.15 -8.94 0.29
N ASN A 125 6.20 -9.75 0.26
CA ASN A 125 7.50 -9.37 0.85
C ASN A 125 8.18 -8.17 0.19
N ASP A 126 7.87 -7.89 -1.08
CA ASP A 126 8.39 -6.73 -1.79
C ASP A 126 7.77 -5.43 -1.28
N PHE A 127 6.51 -5.49 -0.82
CA PHE A 127 5.72 -4.32 -0.46
C PHE A 127 5.34 -4.22 1.03
N ILE A 128 5.50 -5.28 1.83
CA ILE A 128 4.99 -5.32 3.21
C ILE A 128 5.61 -4.27 4.13
N ASN A 129 6.85 -3.85 3.86
CA ASN A 129 7.52 -2.81 4.62
C ASN A 129 7.04 -1.40 4.23
N PHE A 130 6.41 -1.26 3.06
CA PHE A 130 5.84 -0.02 2.58
C PHE A 130 4.65 -0.28 1.64
N PRO A 131 3.47 -0.65 2.20
CA PRO A 131 2.34 -1.02 1.35
C PRO A 131 1.84 0.18 0.53
N PRO A 132 1.45 -0.01 -0.73
CA PRO A 132 1.21 1.09 -1.67
C PRO A 132 -0.16 1.77 -1.49
N ILE A 133 -1.09 1.17 -0.75
CA ILE A 133 -2.47 1.67 -0.63
C ILE A 133 -2.62 2.48 0.66
N LEU A 134 -2.37 3.79 0.60
CA LEU A 134 -2.56 4.72 1.73
C LEU A 134 -4.03 5.17 1.82
N ARG A 135 -4.76 4.76 2.86
CA ARG A 135 -6.20 5.06 3.00
C ARG A 135 -6.62 5.26 4.45
N ASN A 136 -7.70 6.02 4.63
CA ASN A 136 -8.45 6.01 5.88
C ASN A 136 -9.28 4.72 5.95
N TYR A 137 -8.94 3.85 6.89
CA TYR A 137 -9.61 2.59 7.11
C TYR A 137 -10.41 2.64 8.42
N GLU A 138 -11.65 2.16 8.37
CA GLU A 138 -12.50 1.97 9.56
C GLU A 138 -12.47 0.50 9.97
N PHE A 139 -12.19 0.25 11.24
CA PHE A 139 -12.19 -1.10 11.82
C PHE A 139 -12.73 -1.09 13.24
N THR A 140 -13.18 -2.25 13.71
CA THR A 140 -13.62 -2.44 15.09
C THR A 140 -12.43 -2.88 15.93
N THR A 141 -12.24 -2.31 17.13
CA THR A 141 -11.21 -2.74 18.08
C THR A 141 -11.64 -3.95 18.91
N ASP A 142 -12.29 -4.92 18.27
CA ASP A 142 -12.64 -6.20 18.87
C ASP A 142 -11.45 -7.18 18.80
N GLU A 143 -11.43 -8.18 19.67
CA GLU A 143 -10.31 -9.11 19.79
C GLU A 143 -10.01 -9.85 18.48
N ARG A 144 -11.04 -10.17 17.70
CA ARG A 144 -10.91 -10.85 16.41
C ARG A 144 -10.13 -9.99 15.40
N THR A 145 -10.36 -8.69 15.40
CA THR A 145 -9.82 -7.76 14.39
C THR A 145 -8.40 -7.30 14.75
N ILE A 146 -8.13 -6.97 16.01
CA ILE A 146 -6.82 -6.45 16.43
C ILE A 146 -5.89 -7.52 17.04
N GLY A 147 -6.42 -8.72 17.28
CA GLY A 147 -5.70 -9.81 17.93
C GLY A 147 -5.67 -9.69 19.46
N SER A 148 -5.55 -10.84 20.12
CA SER A 148 -5.58 -10.96 21.58
C SER A 148 -4.54 -10.09 22.28
N TYR A 149 -3.32 -10.01 21.74
CA TYR A 149 -2.26 -9.17 22.30
C TYR A 149 -2.67 -7.69 22.39
N MET A 150 -3.13 -7.11 21.28
CA MET A 150 -3.51 -5.70 21.26
C MET A 150 -4.79 -5.45 22.07
N TYR A 151 -5.74 -6.38 22.02
CA TYR A 151 -6.99 -6.29 22.77
C TYR A 151 -6.75 -6.29 24.28
N SER A 152 -5.96 -7.24 24.80
CA SER A 152 -5.56 -7.27 26.21
C SER A 152 -4.76 -6.04 26.59
N HIS A 153 -3.79 -5.63 25.75
CA HIS A 153 -3.03 -4.41 26.00
C HIS A 153 -3.92 -3.17 26.13
N MET A 154 -4.95 -3.03 25.29
CA MET A 154 -5.92 -1.94 25.40
C MET A 154 -6.72 -2.02 26.71
N LYS A 155 -7.23 -3.21 27.09
CA LYS A 155 -7.97 -3.40 28.35
C LYS A 155 -7.13 -3.08 29.57
N ASP A 156 -5.90 -3.60 29.64
CA ASP A 156 -4.98 -3.40 30.77
C ASP A 156 -4.64 -1.92 30.97
N ASN A 157 -4.62 -1.15 29.88
CA ASN A 157 -4.36 0.28 29.89
C ASN A 157 -5.63 1.15 29.91
N LYS A 158 -6.81 0.56 30.21
CA LYS A 158 -8.11 1.24 30.29
C LYS A 158 -8.50 1.98 29.00
N ILE A 159 -8.01 1.51 27.85
CA ILE A 159 -8.38 2.02 26.53
C ILE A 159 -9.65 1.29 26.08
N LYS A 160 -10.65 2.03 25.60
CA LYS A 160 -11.93 1.47 25.12
C LYS A 160 -11.70 0.49 23.96
N THR A 161 -12.17 -0.74 24.12
CA THR A 161 -12.23 -1.78 23.09
C THR A 161 -13.62 -1.84 22.45
N ASP A 162 -13.80 -2.71 21.45
CA ASP A 162 -15.12 -3.03 20.85
C ASP A 162 -15.86 -1.82 20.25
N GLN A 163 -15.10 -0.83 19.77
CA GLN A 163 -15.62 0.38 19.14
C GLN A 163 -15.05 0.52 17.72
N LYS A 164 -15.76 1.26 16.87
CA LYS A 164 -15.25 1.66 15.56
C LYS A 164 -14.16 2.71 15.71
N GLN A 165 -13.04 2.52 15.04
CA GLN A 165 -11.99 3.51 14.89
C GLN A 165 -11.66 3.72 13.43
N ARG A 166 -11.36 4.97 13.08
CA ARG A 166 -10.87 5.35 11.75
C ARG A 166 -9.40 5.76 11.86
N LYS A 167 -8.54 5.16 11.04
CA LYS A 167 -7.10 5.45 11.00
C LYS A 167 -6.62 5.58 9.57
N LEU A 168 -5.75 6.56 9.32
CA LEU A 168 -4.95 6.59 8.10
C LEU A 168 -3.88 5.49 8.20
N THR A 169 -3.87 4.57 7.25
CA THR A 169 -2.96 3.42 7.25
C THR A 169 -2.60 3.00 5.82
N ASN A 170 -1.58 2.15 5.70
CA ASN A 170 -1.19 1.53 4.44
C ASN A 170 -1.72 0.08 4.38
N LEU A 171 -2.28 -0.30 3.24
CA LEU A 171 -2.89 -1.62 3.00
C LEU A 171 -2.18 -2.35 1.86
N THR A 172 -2.21 -3.69 1.90
CA THR A 172 -1.74 -4.57 0.81
C THR A 172 -2.88 -5.03 -0.10
N SER A 173 -4.14 -4.73 0.25
CA SER A 173 -5.31 -5.00 -0.59
C SER A 173 -6.42 -3.99 -0.31
N THR A 174 -7.42 -3.97 -1.18
CA THR A 174 -8.65 -3.20 -1.00
C THR A 174 -9.66 -3.91 -0.09
N MET A 175 -9.29 -5.07 0.49
CA MET A 175 -10.13 -5.84 1.42
C MET A 175 -11.51 -6.20 0.87
N GLY A 176 -11.62 -6.39 -0.45
CA GLY A 176 -12.89 -6.72 -1.11
C GLY A 176 -13.75 -5.51 -1.45
N GLU A 177 -13.32 -4.29 -1.13
CA GLU A 177 -14.02 -3.05 -1.47
C GLU A 177 -13.48 -2.43 -2.75
N TYR A 178 -14.33 -1.71 -3.48
CA TYR A 178 -13.88 -0.88 -4.60
C TYR A 178 -13.21 0.38 -4.07
N MET A 179 -12.00 0.65 -4.56
CA MET A 179 -11.28 1.87 -4.23
C MET A 179 -10.79 2.54 -5.51
N ALA A 180 -10.84 3.87 -5.53
CA ALA A 180 -10.33 4.66 -6.65
C ALA A 180 -8.80 4.68 -6.65
N PHE A 181 -8.21 4.41 -7.81
CA PHE A 181 -6.78 4.53 -8.07
C PHE A 181 -6.58 5.30 -9.38
N SER A 182 -5.58 6.17 -9.41
CA SER A 182 -5.12 6.74 -10.66
C SER A 182 -4.33 5.70 -11.46
N SER A 183 -4.26 5.88 -12.76
CA SER A 183 -3.44 5.06 -13.67
C SER A 183 -1.98 4.95 -13.24
N TYR A 184 -1.46 5.88 -12.43
CA TYR A 184 -0.12 5.83 -11.84
C TYR A 184 0.12 4.66 -10.88
N TYR A 185 -0.94 4.15 -10.24
CA TYR A 185 -0.86 2.99 -9.36
C TYR A 185 -1.24 1.69 -10.06
N LEU A 186 -1.91 1.78 -11.21
CA LEU A 186 -2.46 0.64 -11.94
C LEU A 186 -1.58 0.17 -13.11
N TRP A 187 -0.56 0.94 -13.49
CA TRP A 187 0.37 0.67 -14.60
C TRP A 187 1.81 0.47 -14.13
#